data_AF-A0A9R1IPZ8-F1
#
_entry.id   AF-A0A9R1IPZ8-F1
#
_cell.length_a   1.000
_cell.length_b   1.000
_cell.length_c   1.000
_cell.angle_alpha   90.00
_cell.angle_beta   90.00
_cell.angle_gamma   90.00
#
_symmetry.space_group_name_H-M   'P 1'
#
loop_
_entity.id
_entity.type
_entity.pdbx_description
1 polymer ?
#
loop_
_entity_poly.entity_id
_entity_poly.type
_entity_poly.pdbx_seq_one_letter_code
_entity_poly.pdbx_strand_id
1 'polypeptide(L)'
;MSTASEWQQDHDVGKKIKSESAAEADRMMAAARRSSSLPAAGAGPGSTPSFNTMTPCAACKLLRRRCAQECPFSPFFSPLEPHKFASVHKVFGASNVSKMLLVHESQRGDAANSLVYEANLRLRDPVYGCMGAILTLQQQVHALEAELAAVRAEILKHRYRPAAAAAASAVPNVPPSSHASQLLAAGGHRPAGSLGLAAPAVGPVASASSSTTVYATASSSTDYSSITHENVPYFG
;
A
#
# COMPACT_ATOMS: atom_id res chain seq x y z
N MET A 1 -21.83 -15.69 5.32
CA MET A 1 -21.63 -16.68 4.23
C MET A 1 -22.01 -16.02 2.90
N SER A 2 -21.10 -15.27 2.27
CA SER A 2 -21.27 -14.68 0.94
C SER A 2 -19.89 -14.25 0.45
N THR A 3 -19.15 -15.18 -0.16
CA THR A 3 -17.73 -14.98 -0.52
C THR A 3 -17.32 -15.73 -1.80
N ALA A 4 -18.28 -16.01 -2.69
CA ALA A 4 -18.01 -16.63 -4.00
C ALA A 4 -18.51 -15.74 -5.15
N SER A 5 -19.74 -15.20 -5.02
CA SER A 5 -20.35 -14.32 -6.02
C SER A 5 -19.63 -12.97 -6.16
N GLU A 6 -19.15 -12.41 -5.05
CA GLU A 6 -18.53 -11.08 -4.97
C GLU A 6 -17.17 -11.05 -5.72
N TRP A 7 -16.28 -12.01 -5.42
CA TRP A 7 -15.00 -12.18 -6.13
C TRP A 7 -15.16 -12.44 -7.63
N GLN A 8 -16.21 -13.17 -8.02
CA GLN A 8 -16.51 -13.41 -9.43
C GLN A 8 -16.95 -12.10 -10.12
N GLN A 9 -17.69 -11.24 -9.42
CA GLN A 9 -18.15 -9.95 -9.93
C GLN A 9 -16.98 -8.95 -10.05
N ASP A 10 -16.08 -8.88 -9.09
CA ASP A 10 -14.86 -8.05 -9.17
C ASP A 10 -13.93 -8.50 -10.31
N HIS A 11 -13.80 -9.81 -10.52
CA HIS A 11 -13.00 -10.35 -11.64
C HIS A 11 -13.64 -10.05 -13.00
N ASP A 12 -14.98 -10.04 -13.10
CA ASP A 12 -15.70 -9.67 -14.32
C ASP A 12 -15.61 -8.17 -14.61
N VAL A 13 -15.77 -7.33 -13.58
CA VAL A 13 -15.54 -5.87 -13.64
C VAL A 13 -14.10 -5.57 -14.07
N GLY A 14 -13.11 -6.26 -13.51
CA GLY A 14 -11.70 -6.14 -13.89
C GLY A 14 -11.43 -6.49 -15.36
N LYS A 15 -12.06 -7.56 -15.87
CA LYS A 15 -12.01 -7.93 -17.30
C LYS A 15 -12.65 -6.86 -18.18
N LYS A 16 -13.83 -6.35 -17.78
CA LYS A 16 -14.57 -5.34 -18.53
C LYS A 16 -13.77 -4.04 -18.66
N ILE A 17 -13.26 -3.50 -17.54
CA ILE A 17 -12.40 -2.30 -17.52
C ILE A 17 -11.16 -2.49 -18.40
N LYS A 18 -10.54 -3.68 -18.35
CA LYS A 18 -9.36 -3.97 -19.20
C LYS A 18 -9.72 -3.99 -20.68
N SER A 19 -10.85 -4.60 -21.05
CA SER A 19 -11.33 -4.62 -22.45
C SER A 19 -11.69 -3.23 -22.98
N GLU A 20 -12.36 -2.40 -22.17
CA GLU A 20 -12.74 -1.02 -22.53
C GLU A 20 -11.51 -0.13 -22.67
N SER A 21 -10.50 -0.29 -21.79
CA SER A 21 -9.22 0.42 -21.90
C SER A 21 -8.42 0.05 -23.15
N ALA A 22 -8.50 -1.22 -23.60
CA ALA A 22 -7.85 -1.69 -24.82
C ALA A 22 -8.57 -1.18 -26.07
N ALA A 23 -9.90 -1.17 -26.07
CA ALA A 23 -10.71 -0.63 -27.17
C ALA A 23 -10.53 0.90 -27.32
N GLU A 24 -10.42 1.64 -26.21
CA GLU A 24 -10.15 3.07 -26.25
C GLU A 24 -8.71 3.37 -26.70
N ALA A 25 -7.73 2.55 -26.30
CA ALA A 25 -6.37 2.64 -26.82
C ALA A 25 -6.31 2.41 -28.35
N ASP A 26 -7.05 1.43 -28.87
CA ASP A 26 -7.11 1.17 -30.31
C ASP A 26 -7.81 2.29 -31.09
N ARG A 27 -8.92 2.84 -30.57
CA ARG A 27 -9.55 4.05 -31.12
C ARG A 27 -8.59 5.24 -31.16
N MET A 28 -7.83 5.45 -30.09
CA MET A 28 -6.83 6.52 -30.01
C MET A 28 -5.67 6.30 -30.99
N MET A 29 -5.22 5.05 -31.18
CA MET A 29 -4.24 4.67 -32.21
C MET A 29 -4.78 4.90 -33.64
N ALA A 30 -6.05 4.58 -33.90
CA ALA A 30 -6.69 4.83 -35.20
C ALA A 30 -6.86 6.34 -35.49
N ALA A 31 -7.09 7.17 -34.47
CA ALA A 31 -7.07 8.63 -34.60
C ALA A 31 -5.64 9.17 -34.86
N ALA A 32 -4.64 8.59 -34.21
CA ALA A 32 -3.23 8.93 -34.46
C ALA A 32 -2.80 8.56 -35.88
N ARG A 33 -3.22 7.41 -36.44
CA ARG A 33 -2.95 7.02 -37.82
C ARG A 33 -3.57 8.00 -38.84
N ARG A 34 -4.84 8.40 -38.64
CA ARG A 34 -5.52 9.42 -39.47
C ARG A 34 -4.85 10.79 -39.44
N SER A 35 -4.16 11.13 -38.35
CA SER A 35 -3.41 12.38 -38.22
C SER A 35 -2.06 12.38 -38.96
N SER A 36 -1.63 11.24 -39.50
CA SER A 36 -0.30 11.04 -40.11
C SER A 36 -0.32 11.02 -41.65
N SER A 37 -1.50 10.99 -42.29
CA SER A 37 -1.64 10.96 -43.75
C SER A 37 -1.77 12.38 -44.33
N LEU A 38 -0.64 13.02 -44.63
CA LEU A 38 -0.57 14.20 -45.50
C LEU A 38 -0.14 13.78 -46.92
N PRO A 39 -0.70 14.38 -47.99
CA PRO A 39 -0.24 14.11 -49.35
C PRO A 39 1.12 14.76 -49.61
N ALA A 40 2.01 14.07 -50.31
CA ALA A 40 3.30 14.62 -50.73
C ALA A 40 3.13 15.51 -51.96
N ALA A 41 3.59 16.77 -51.88
CA ALA A 41 3.59 17.70 -53.01
C ALA A 41 4.81 18.64 -52.96
N GLY A 42 5.46 18.83 -54.11
CA GLY A 42 6.39 19.94 -54.37
C GLY A 42 7.82 19.79 -53.83
N ALA A 43 8.74 19.30 -54.67
CA ALA A 43 10.18 19.42 -54.42
C ALA A 43 10.71 20.76 -54.98
N GLY A 44 11.53 21.45 -54.19
CA GLY A 44 12.30 22.63 -54.61
C GLY A 44 13.73 22.55 -54.05
N PRO A 45 14.79 22.84 -54.83
CA PRO A 45 16.16 22.74 -54.36
C PRO A 45 16.61 24.02 -53.65
N GLY A 46 16.93 23.95 -52.36
CA GLY A 46 17.44 25.10 -51.62
C GLY A 46 17.71 24.83 -50.14
N SER A 47 18.98 24.55 -49.81
CA SER A 47 19.57 24.54 -48.47
C SER A 47 19.10 23.47 -47.48
N THR A 48 20.05 22.67 -47.00
CA THR A 48 19.90 21.78 -45.84
C THR A 48 19.62 22.61 -44.57
N PRO A 49 18.85 22.07 -43.60
CA PRO A 49 19.42 21.06 -42.70
C PRO A 49 18.84 19.66 -42.92
N SER A 50 19.63 18.63 -42.60
CA SER A 50 19.13 17.27 -42.46
C SER A 50 18.29 17.13 -41.19
N PHE A 51 17.05 17.64 -41.24
CA PHE A 51 16.00 17.25 -40.32
C PHE A 51 15.47 15.89 -40.73
N ASN A 52 16.28 14.86 -40.49
CA ASN A 52 15.84 13.47 -40.49
C ASN A 52 14.52 13.35 -39.72
N THR A 53 13.67 12.41 -40.15
CA THR A 53 12.30 12.18 -39.67
C THR A 53 12.23 11.70 -38.22
N MET A 54 12.73 12.52 -37.29
CA MET A 54 12.65 12.35 -35.86
C MET A 54 11.18 12.43 -35.46
N THR A 55 10.59 11.27 -35.20
CA THR A 55 9.25 11.17 -34.64
C THR A 55 9.22 11.95 -33.32
N PRO A 56 8.41 13.01 -33.19
CA PRO A 56 8.42 13.84 -32.00
C PRO A 56 7.99 13.00 -30.79
N CYS A 57 8.70 13.13 -29.67
CA CYS A 57 8.33 12.48 -28.42
C CYS A 57 6.90 12.85 -28.00
N ALA A 58 6.26 12.03 -27.16
CA ALA A 58 4.87 12.23 -26.76
C ALA A 58 4.61 13.64 -26.19
N ALA A 59 5.58 14.20 -25.47
CA ALA A 59 5.53 15.56 -24.95
C ALA A 59 5.47 16.63 -26.04
N CYS A 60 6.42 16.60 -26.99
CA CYS A 60 6.47 17.57 -28.07
C CYS A 60 5.28 17.44 -29.02
N LYS A 61 4.79 16.21 -29.24
CA LYS A 61 3.57 15.93 -29.99
C LYS A 61 2.32 16.52 -29.32
N LEU A 62 2.13 16.33 -28.01
CA LEU A 62 1.00 16.89 -27.27
C LEU A 62 1.06 18.42 -27.19
N LEU A 63 2.26 18.98 -26.95
CA LEU A 63 2.52 20.42 -26.86
C LEU A 63 2.59 21.12 -28.23
N ARG A 64 2.39 20.40 -29.35
CA ARG A 64 2.43 20.92 -30.73
C ARG A 64 3.70 21.72 -31.07
N ARG A 65 4.85 21.32 -30.53
CA ARG A 65 6.15 21.98 -30.71
C ARG A 65 7.18 21.06 -31.37
N ARG A 66 8.20 21.63 -32.02
CA ARG A 66 9.32 20.86 -32.57
C ARG A 66 10.07 20.13 -31.44
N CYS A 67 10.37 18.84 -31.66
CA CYS A 67 11.26 18.09 -30.78
C CYS A 67 12.71 18.42 -31.18
N ALA A 68 13.49 18.98 -30.25
CA ALA A 68 14.93 19.13 -30.40
C ALA A 68 15.64 17.78 -30.20
N GLN A 69 16.92 17.70 -30.59
CA GLN A 69 17.77 16.53 -30.30
C GLN A 69 17.87 16.34 -28.77
N GLU A 70 18.34 17.38 -28.07
CA GLU A 70 18.41 17.45 -26.60
C GLU A 70 17.06 17.84 -25.97
N CYS A 71 16.00 17.10 -26.29
CA CYS A 71 14.69 17.33 -25.69
C CYS A 71 14.60 16.66 -24.31
N PRO A 72 14.38 17.40 -23.20
CA PRO A 72 14.40 16.84 -21.83
C PRO A 72 13.28 15.83 -21.54
N PHE A 73 12.27 15.74 -22.42
CA PHE A 73 11.19 14.78 -22.33
C PHE A 73 11.39 13.54 -23.21
N SER A 74 12.30 13.57 -24.18
CA SER A 74 12.43 12.51 -25.19
C SER A 74 12.81 11.14 -24.60
N PRO A 75 13.78 11.03 -23.68
CA PRO A 75 14.17 9.74 -23.10
C PRO A 75 13.06 9.05 -22.29
N PHE A 76 12.12 9.82 -21.73
CA PHE A 76 11.14 9.34 -20.75
C PHE A 76 9.72 9.21 -21.32
N PHE A 77 9.39 9.97 -22.38
CA PHE A 77 8.05 10.05 -22.95
C PHE A 77 8.04 9.62 -24.43
N SER A 78 8.20 8.31 -24.64
CA SER A 78 8.15 7.66 -25.95
C SER A 78 6.86 8.01 -26.73
N PRO A 79 6.93 8.24 -28.05
CA PRO A 79 5.75 8.49 -28.89
C PRO A 79 4.77 7.30 -28.95
N LEU A 80 5.20 6.10 -28.54
CA LEU A 80 4.36 4.91 -28.45
C LEU A 80 3.40 4.95 -27.24
N GLU A 81 3.72 5.73 -26.21
CA GLU A 81 2.98 5.81 -24.95
C GLU A 81 2.46 7.24 -24.67
N PRO A 82 1.63 7.82 -25.57
CA PRO A 82 1.21 9.22 -25.45
C PRO A 82 0.40 9.50 -24.18
N HIS A 83 -0.28 8.49 -23.65
CA HIS A 83 -1.05 8.57 -22.41
C HIS A 83 -0.17 8.93 -21.20
N LYS A 84 1.09 8.46 -21.13
CA LYS A 84 2.00 8.77 -20.01
C LYS A 84 2.23 10.27 -19.89
N PHE A 85 2.56 10.94 -20.99
CA PHE A 85 2.74 12.40 -20.96
C PHE A 85 1.42 13.14 -20.77
N ALA A 86 0.31 12.66 -21.38
CA ALA A 86 -1.00 13.28 -21.18
C ALA A 86 -1.44 13.29 -19.71
N SER A 87 -1.21 12.20 -18.96
CA SER A 87 -1.51 12.14 -17.53
C SER A 87 -0.71 13.16 -16.72
N VAL A 88 0.64 13.16 -16.84
CA VAL A 88 1.47 14.11 -16.08
C VAL A 88 1.25 15.56 -16.50
N HIS A 89 0.95 15.80 -17.78
CA HIS A 89 0.59 17.14 -18.26
C HIS A 89 -0.71 17.64 -17.63
N LYS A 90 -1.72 16.78 -17.48
CA LYS A 90 -3.01 17.15 -16.89
C LYS A 90 -2.93 17.40 -15.38
N VAL A 91 -2.08 16.67 -14.66
CA VAL A 91 -1.97 16.77 -13.18
C VAL A 91 -0.94 17.81 -12.74
N PHE A 92 0.26 17.79 -13.33
CA PHE A 92 1.37 18.64 -12.91
C PHE A 92 1.64 19.81 -13.86
N GLY A 93 1.35 19.67 -15.15
CA GLY A 93 1.67 20.65 -16.19
C GLY A 93 3.10 20.55 -16.70
N ALA A 94 3.31 20.80 -18.00
CA ALA A 94 4.61 20.58 -18.68
C ALA A 94 5.77 21.35 -18.01
N SER A 95 5.55 22.60 -17.61
CA SER A 95 6.59 23.44 -17.00
C SER A 95 7.04 22.91 -15.63
N ASN A 96 6.14 22.32 -14.84
CA ASN A 96 6.49 21.74 -13.55
C ASN A 96 7.17 20.38 -13.74
N VAL A 97 6.69 19.54 -14.66
CA VAL A 97 7.38 18.29 -15.03
C VAL A 97 8.81 18.60 -15.52
N SER A 98 8.99 19.65 -16.33
CA SER A 98 10.34 20.07 -16.77
C SER A 98 11.26 20.47 -15.61
N LYS A 99 10.72 21.08 -14.54
CA LYS A 99 11.49 21.44 -13.34
C LYS A 99 11.79 20.22 -12.46
N MET A 100 10.81 19.34 -12.28
CA MET A 100 10.97 18.11 -11.48
C MET A 100 11.94 17.11 -12.12
N LEU A 101 12.13 17.15 -13.45
CA LEU A 101 13.15 16.37 -14.15
C LEU A 101 14.55 17.01 -14.16
N LEU A 102 14.77 18.12 -13.44
CA LEU A 102 16.12 18.68 -13.21
C LEU A 102 16.91 17.94 -12.11
N VAL A 103 16.39 16.82 -11.61
CA VAL A 103 17.13 15.89 -10.73
C VAL A 103 18.39 15.32 -11.41
N HIS A 104 19.24 14.70 -10.60
CA HIS A 104 20.44 13.99 -11.06
C HIS A 104 20.09 12.98 -12.17
N GLU A 105 20.94 12.89 -13.18
CA GLU A 105 20.62 12.18 -14.43
C GLU A 105 20.21 10.72 -14.22
N SER A 106 20.91 10.00 -13.33
CA SER A 106 20.57 8.62 -12.96
C SER A 106 19.17 8.44 -12.37
N GLN A 107 18.58 9.48 -11.78
CA GLN A 107 17.26 9.43 -11.13
C GLN A 107 16.13 9.94 -12.03
N ARG A 108 16.43 10.53 -13.19
CA ARG A 108 15.39 11.14 -14.06
C ARG A 108 14.38 10.11 -14.60
N GLY A 109 14.83 8.89 -14.85
CA GLY A 109 13.96 7.78 -15.25
C GLY A 109 12.93 7.45 -14.17
N ASP A 110 13.39 7.26 -12.93
CA ASP A 110 12.53 6.93 -11.79
C ASP A 110 11.62 8.10 -11.38
N ALA A 111 12.11 9.33 -11.47
CA ALA A 111 11.31 10.54 -11.28
C ALA A 111 10.18 10.62 -12.33
N ALA A 112 10.48 10.37 -13.61
CA ALA A 112 9.46 10.36 -14.66
C ALA A 112 8.42 9.23 -14.44
N ASN A 113 8.86 8.04 -14.04
CA ASN A 113 7.97 6.91 -13.71
C ASN A 113 7.06 7.22 -12.51
N SER A 114 7.61 7.77 -11.44
CA SER A 114 6.86 8.19 -10.24
C SER A 114 5.81 9.26 -10.58
N LEU A 115 6.17 10.28 -11.35
CA LEU A 115 5.23 11.30 -11.82
C LEU A 115 4.10 10.69 -12.66
N VAL A 116 4.39 9.74 -13.55
CA VAL A 116 3.36 9.03 -14.34
C VAL A 116 2.43 8.22 -13.43
N TYR A 117 2.98 7.52 -12.43
CA TYR A 117 2.22 6.74 -11.46
C TYR A 117 1.28 7.63 -10.62
N GLU A 118 1.81 8.68 -9.99
CA GLU A 118 1.05 9.63 -9.19
C GLU A 118 -0.03 10.35 -9.99
N ALA A 119 0.30 10.79 -11.22
CA ALA A 119 -0.67 11.41 -12.10
C ALA A 119 -1.83 10.45 -12.44
N ASN A 120 -1.53 9.19 -12.74
CA ASN A 120 -2.56 8.19 -13.03
C ASN A 120 -3.45 7.92 -11.80
N LEU A 121 -2.90 7.90 -10.59
CA LEU A 121 -3.71 7.78 -9.37
C LEU A 121 -4.58 9.03 -9.16
N ARG A 122 -4.04 10.25 -9.30
CA ARG A 122 -4.80 11.50 -9.16
C ARG A 122 -5.89 11.69 -10.21
N LEU A 123 -5.77 11.03 -11.37
CA LEU A 123 -6.80 11.03 -12.41
C LEU A 123 -7.91 10.00 -12.17
N ARG A 124 -7.62 8.91 -11.44
CA ARG A 124 -8.61 7.91 -11.01
C ARG A 124 -9.35 8.35 -9.76
N ASP A 125 -8.63 8.93 -8.82
CA ASP A 125 -9.14 9.53 -7.59
C ASP A 125 -8.68 10.99 -7.50
N PRO A 126 -9.54 11.95 -7.90
CA PRO A 126 -9.26 13.38 -7.80
C PRO A 126 -9.18 13.91 -6.37
N VAL A 127 -9.64 13.16 -5.36
CA VAL A 127 -9.69 13.60 -3.96
C VAL A 127 -8.42 13.18 -3.22
N TYR A 128 -8.09 11.89 -3.15
CA TYR A 128 -6.93 11.40 -2.40
C TYR A 128 -5.76 10.97 -3.30
N GLY A 129 -6.01 10.38 -4.47
CA GLY A 129 -4.98 9.99 -5.44
C GLY A 129 -3.98 9.00 -4.84
N CYS A 130 -2.68 9.33 -4.85
CA CYS A 130 -1.65 8.50 -4.23
C CYS A 130 -1.81 8.34 -2.70
N MET A 131 -2.42 9.32 -2.02
CA MET A 131 -2.69 9.25 -0.58
C MET A 131 -3.68 8.13 -0.25
N GLY A 132 -4.70 7.91 -1.09
CA GLY A 132 -5.67 6.82 -0.90
C GLY A 132 -5.02 5.44 -0.98
N ALA A 133 -4.05 5.26 -1.90
CA ALA A 133 -3.25 4.04 -1.99
C ALA A 133 -2.38 3.83 -0.73
N ILE A 134 -1.73 4.89 -0.23
CA ILE A 134 -0.92 4.84 1.01
C ILE A 134 -1.78 4.44 2.21
N LEU A 135 -2.94 5.09 2.41
CA LEU A 135 -3.85 4.78 3.52
C LEU A 135 -4.38 3.34 3.46
N THR A 136 -4.71 2.86 2.25
CA THR A 136 -5.17 1.47 2.03
C THR A 136 -4.07 0.47 2.40
N LEU A 137 -2.84 0.72 1.97
CA LEU A 137 -1.68 -0.13 2.30
C LEU A 137 -1.36 -0.12 3.80
N GLN A 138 -1.45 1.03 4.46
CA GLN A 138 -1.27 1.13 5.92
C GLN A 138 -2.34 0.33 6.69
N GLN A 139 -3.61 0.40 6.26
CA GLN A 139 -4.68 -0.43 6.84
C GLN A 139 -4.43 -1.93 6.63
N GLN A 140 -3.94 -2.34 5.46
CA GLN A 140 -3.58 -3.74 5.19
C GLN A 140 -2.43 -4.22 6.06
N VAL A 141 -1.37 -3.42 6.24
CA VAL A 141 -0.25 -3.73 7.14
C VAL A 141 -0.78 -3.94 8.56
N HIS A 142 -1.57 -3.02 9.11
CA HIS A 142 -2.11 -3.16 10.46
C HIS A 142 -3.08 -4.34 10.63
N ALA A 143 -3.88 -4.68 9.60
CA ALA A 143 -4.73 -5.86 9.63
C ALA A 143 -3.89 -7.15 9.68
N LEU A 144 -2.84 -7.25 8.86
CA LEU A 144 -1.92 -8.39 8.83
C LEU A 144 -1.10 -8.50 10.13
N GLU A 145 -0.65 -7.37 10.70
CA GLU A 145 0.02 -7.33 12.01
C GLU A 145 -0.90 -7.85 13.14
N ALA A 146 -2.18 -7.48 13.13
CA ALA A 146 -3.17 -7.94 14.10
C ALA A 146 -3.50 -9.43 13.94
N GLU A 147 -3.65 -9.92 12.71
CA GLU A 147 -3.84 -11.35 12.41
C GLU A 147 -2.63 -12.17 12.88
N LEU A 148 -1.42 -11.71 12.56
CA LEU A 148 -0.17 -12.35 12.96
C LEU A 148 -0.02 -12.37 14.49
N ALA A 149 -0.38 -11.28 15.19
CA ALA A 149 -0.43 -11.23 16.65
C ALA A 149 -1.45 -12.23 17.24
N ALA A 150 -2.65 -12.35 16.64
CA ALA A 150 -3.67 -13.30 17.07
C ALA A 150 -3.21 -14.76 16.90
N VAL A 151 -2.61 -15.10 15.75
CA VAL A 151 -2.04 -16.44 15.50
C VAL A 151 -0.92 -16.76 16.48
N ARG A 152 -0.02 -15.81 16.76
CA ARG A 152 1.03 -15.96 17.79
C ARG A 152 0.42 -16.22 19.18
N ALA A 153 -0.62 -15.48 19.57
CA ALA A 153 -1.30 -15.69 20.84
C ALA A 153 -1.96 -17.08 20.96
N GLU A 154 -2.59 -17.56 19.89
CA GLU A 154 -3.20 -18.90 19.87
C GLU A 154 -2.13 -20.02 19.91
N ILE A 155 -0.99 -19.86 19.23
CA ILE A 155 0.15 -20.78 19.34
C ILE A 155 0.65 -20.86 20.80
N LEU A 156 0.84 -19.71 21.47
CA LEU A 156 1.25 -19.68 22.87
C LEU A 156 0.20 -20.37 23.77
N LYS A 157 -1.09 -20.07 23.57
CA LYS A 157 -2.21 -20.72 24.28
C LYS A 157 -2.25 -22.24 24.10
N HIS A 158 -1.88 -22.76 22.93
CA HIS A 158 -1.74 -24.20 22.71
C HIS A 158 -0.48 -24.78 23.38
N ARG A 159 0.69 -24.13 23.25
CA ARG A 159 1.96 -24.61 23.82
C ARG A 159 1.99 -24.57 25.36
N TYR A 160 1.32 -23.59 25.97
CA TYR A 160 1.23 -23.43 27.42
C TYR A 160 -0.11 -23.89 28.00
N ARG A 161 -0.93 -24.64 27.25
CA ARG A 161 -2.16 -25.26 27.78
C ARG A 161 -1.76 -26.23 28.90
N PRO A 162 -2.08 -25.95 30.18
CA PRO A 162 -1.60 -26.79 31.26
C PRO A 162 -2.27 -28.16 31.21
N ALA A 163 -1.51 -29.20 31.55
CA ALA A 163 -1.97 -30.59 31.59
C ALA A 163 -3.13 -30.85 32.59
N ALA A 164 -3.54 -29.84 33.37
CA ALA A 164 -4.71 -29.87 34.24
C ALA A 164 -6.00 -30.30 33.51
N ALA A 165 -6.14 -29.99 32.22
CA ALA A 165 -7.30 -30.44 31.42
C ALA A 165 -7.28 -31.95 31.09
N ALA A 166 -6.14 -32.63 31.19
CA ALA A 166 -6.01 -34.08 31.05
C ALA A 166 -6.15 -34.82 32.40
N ALA A 167 -5.88 -34.13 33.52
CA ALA A 167 -6.09 -34.68 34.86
C ALA A 167 -7.56 -34.59 35.32
N ALA A 168 -8.32 -33.58 34.89
CA ALA A 168 -9.72 -33.38 35.29
C ALA A 168 -10.70 -34.46 34.77
N SER A 169 -10.30 -35.27 33.79
CA SER A 169 -11.08 -36.43 33.31
C SER A 169 -10.84 -37.73 34.10
N ALA A 170 -9.96 -37.71 35.11
CA ALA A 170 -9.61 -38.89 35.91
C ALA A 170 -10.16 -38.79 37.35
N VAL A 171 -11.46 -38.56 37.50
CA VAL A 171 -12.16 -38.71 38.78
C VAL A 171 -12.73 -40.14 38.87
N PRO A 172 -12.28 -40.99 39.82
CA PRO A 172 -12.93 -42.27 40.07
C PRO A 172 -14.34 -42.02 40.62
N ASN A 173 -15.35 -42.57 39.95
CA ASN A 173 -16.74 -42.49 40.40
C ASN A 173 -16.94 -43.37 41.65
N VAL A 174 -16.85 -42.79 42.85
CA VAL A 174 -17.17 -43.45 44.12
C VAL A 174 -18.60 -43.08 44.53
N PRO A 175 -19.54 -44.03 44.64
CA PRO A 175 -20.91 -43.73 45.05
C PRO A 175 -20.98 -43.43 46.56
N PRO A 176 -21.74 -42.40 46.99
CA PRO A 176 -21.93 -42.12 48.40
C PRO A 176 -22.98 -43.07 49.01
N SER A 177 -22.53 -44.06 49.79
CA SER A 177 -23.42 -44.85 50.64
C SER A 177 -23.92 -44.01 51.82
N SER A 178 -25.24 -43.92 51.94
CA SER A 178 -25.93 -43.23 53.03
C SER A 178 -25.67 -43.91 54.38
N HIS A 179 -25.35 -43.15 55.44
CA HIS A 179 -25.82 -43.39 56.80
C HIS A 179 -25.65 -42.10 57.64
N ALA A 180 -26.61 -41.82 58.52
CA ALA A 180 -26.74 -40.53 59.21
C ALA A 180 -26.52 -40.63 60.73
N SER A 181 -26.06 -39.54 61.35
CA SER A 181 -26.37 -39.03 62.72
C SER A 181 -25.54 -37.75 62.96
N GLN A 182 -26.11 -36.57 63.25
CA GLN A 182 -26.63 -36.09 64.56
C GLN A 182 -25.50 -35.92 65.61
N LEU A 183 -25.41 -34.86 66.45
CA LEU A 183 -26.40 -33.88 66.95
C LEU A 183 -25.70 -32.70 67.73
N LEU A 184 -26.46 -31.65 68.11
CA LEU A 184 -26.19 -30.60 69.17
C LEU A 184 -25.12 -29.50 68.89
N ALA A 185 -25.14 -28.29 69.51
CA ALA A 185 -26.21 -27.46 70.12
C ALA A 185 -25.73 -26.01 70.37
N ALA A 186 -26.65 -25.14 70.83
CA ALA A 186 -26.60 -23.67 70.97
C ALA A 186 -25.48 -23.00 71.81
N GLY A 187 -25.29 -21.69 71.55
CA GLY A 187 -24.50 -20.71 72.32
C GLY A 187 -23.34 -20.11 71.50
N GLY A 188 -23.13 -18.79 71.36
CA GLY A 188 -23.84 -17.62 71.84
C GLY A 188 -22.96 -16.68 72.67
N HIS A 189 -22.19 -15.76 72.06
CA HIS A 189 -21.59 -14.56 72.68
C HIS A 189 -21.08 -13.53 71.64
N ARG A 190 -21.12 -12.23 72.00
CA ARG A 190 -20.65 -10.99 71.30
C ARG A 190 -20.20 -10.04 72.43
N PRO A 191 -19.06 -9.31 72.41
CA PRO A 191 -18.66 -8.27 71.42
C PRO A 191 -17.15 -8.41 71.02
N ALA A 192 -16.32 -7.43 70.58
CA ALA A 192 -16.39 -5.96 70.46
C ALA A 192 -15.39 -5.40 69.41
N GLY A 193 -15.43 -4.08 69.14
CA GLY A 193 -14.40 -3.31 68.41
C GLY A 193 -14.66 -3.14 66.89
N SER A 194 -14.64 -1.99 66.19
CA SER A 194 -14.53 -0.53 66.43
C SER A 194 -13.47 0.07 65.48
N LEU A 195 -13.81 1.16 64.77
CA LEU A 195 -12.97 1.97 63.85
C LEU A 195 -12.53 1.25 62.53
N GLY A 196 -12.44 1.90 61.37
CA GLY A 196 -12.88 3.26 60.99
C GLY A 196 -12.37 3.69 59.60
N LEU A 197 -13.05 4.68 59.00
CA LEU A 197 -12.60 5.66 57.99
C LEU A 197 -12.20 5.24 56.53
N ALA A 198 -12.68 6.10 55.62
CA ALA A 198 -12.01 6.67 54.42
C ALA A 198 -11.88 5.87 53.10
N ALA A 199 -12.69 6.29 52.12
CA ALA A 199 -12.23 6.62 50.76
C ALA A 199 -11.59 8.04 50.77
N PRO A 200 -10.96 8.59 49.69
CA PRO A 200 -10.89 8.14 48.29
C PRO A 200 -9.40 8.01 47.81
N ALA A 201 -9.01 7.88 46.53
CA ALA A 201 -9.06 8.91 45.48
C ALA A 201 -8.66 8.35 44.09
N VAL A 202 -9.13 9.02 43.04
CA VAL A 202 -8.71 8.81 41.63
C VAL A 202 -7.31 9.35 41.38
N GLY A 203 -6.46 8.56 40.69
CA GLY A 203 -5.16 9.00 40.19
C GLY A 203 -5.26 9.74 38.85
N PRO A 204 -4.38 10.71 38.55
CA PRO A 204 -4.45 11.52 37.35
C PRO A 204 -3.91 10.80 36.10
N VAL A 205 -4.50 11.13 34.94
CA VAL A 205 -3.94 10.79 33.63
C VAL A 205 -2.68 11.61 33.36
N ALA A 206 -1.56 10.95 33.05
CA ALA A 206 -0.34 11.61 32.64
C ALA A 206 -0.38 11.94 31.14
N SER A 207 -0.18 13.21 30.80
CA SER A 207 -0.12 13.68 29.41
C SER A 207 1.06 13.04 28.66
N ALA A 208 0.77 12.44 27.50
CA ALA A 208 1.81 12.02 26.56
C ALA A 208 2.38 13.25 25.83
N SER A 209 3.58 13.70 26.23
CA SER A 209 4.30 14.79 25.56
C SER A 209 4.64 14.41 24.12
N SER A 210 4.34 15.31 23.18
CA SER A 210 4.69 15.15 21.77
C SER A 210 6.19 15.30 21.55
N SER A 211 6.90 14.20 21.28
CA SER A 211 8.30 14.23 20.87
C SER A 211 8.42 14.27 19.35
N THR A 212 8.59 15.48 18.81
CA THR A 212 8.91 15.71 17.41
C THR A 212 10.35 15.29 17.12
N THR A 213 10.57 14.06 16.67
CA THR A 213 11.89 13.62 16.20
C THR A 213 12.10 14.07 14.76
N VAL A 214 13.04 14.99 14.58
CA VAL A 214 13.54 15.41 13.27
C VAL A 214 14.26 14.25 12.57
N TYR A 215 13.93 14.00 11.31
CA TYR A 215 14.66 13.04 10.48
C TYR A 215 16.03 13.61 10.11
N ALA A 216 17.07 13.19 10.83
CA ALA A 216 18.45 13.41 10.42
C ALA A 216 18.80 12.47 9.24
N THR A 217 19.33 13.04 8.17
CA THR A 217 19.75 12.28 6.98
C THR A 217 21.02 11.48 7.26
N ALA A 218 20.90 10.18 7.48
CA ALA A 218 22.03 9.26 7.48
C ALA A 218 22.23 8.68 6.07
N SER A 219 23.15 9.27 5.32
CA SER A 219 23.62 8.70 4.06
C SER A 219 24.50 7.48 4.34
N SER A 220 23.98 6.27 4.14
CA SER A 220 24.79 5.06 4.06
C SER A 220 24.42 4.28 2.80
N SER A 221 25.31 4.28 1.81
CA SER A 221 25.26 3.37 0.68
C SER A 221 25.40 1.94 1.20
N THR A 222 24.37 1.12 1.03
CA THR A 222 24.44 -0.32 1.24
C THR A 222 24.13 -0.99 -0.08
N ASP A 223 25.17 -1.51 -0.74
CA ASP A 223 25.05 -2.18 -2.02
C ASP A 223 24.14 -3.41 -1.90
N TYR A 224 23.06 -3.42 -2.67
CA TYR A 224 22.05 -4.49 -2.69
C TYR A 224 22.54 -5.80 -3.37
N SER A 225 23.83 -5.89 -3.69
CA SER A 225 24.42 -6.94 -4.55
C SER A 225 25.22 -7.98 -3.76
N SER A 226 24.61 -8.60 -2.75
CA SER A 226 25.11 -9.86 -2.13
C SER A 226 24.02 -10.53 -1.26
N ILE A 227 23.06 -11.19 -1.89
CA ILE A 227 22.30 -12.27 -1.24
C ILE A 227 22.88 -13.60 -1.73
N THR A 228 23.83 -14.14 -0.99
CA THR A 228 24.23 -15.54 -1.07
C THR A 228 23.25 -16.38 -0.23
N HIS A 229 22.90 -17.55 -0.76
CA HIS A 229 21.76 -18.34 -0.31
C HIS A 229 22.07 -19.19 0.95
N GLU A 230 22.17 -18.54 2.11
CA GLU A 230 22.30 -19.22 3.41
C GLU A 230 20.95 -19.76 3.89
N ASN A 231 20.89 -21.08 4.06
CA ASN A 231 19.67 -21.84 4.35
C ASN A 231 19.46 -21.94 5.88
N VAL A 232 18.55 -21.13 6.43
CA VAL A 232 18.22 -21.17 7.87
C VAL A 232 17.04 -22.11 8.13
N PRO A 233 17.24 -23.29 8.78
CA PRO A 233 16.16 -24.22 9.07
C PRO A 233 15.30 -23.70 10.24
N TYR A 234 14.17 -23.06 9.92
CA TYR A 234 13.23 -22.51 10.90
C TYR A 234 12.28 -23.59 11.49
N PHE A 235 12.81 -24.70 11.99
CA PHE A 235 12.06 -25.60 12.89
C PHE A 235 13.01 -26.39 13.81
N GLY A 236 12.86 -26.13 15.12
CA GLY A 236 13.45 -26.85 16.26
C GLY A 236 12.56 -26.64 17.48
#